data_AF-A0A1V5H2I9-F1
#
_entry.id   AF-A0A1V5H2I9-F1
#
_cell.length_a   1.000
_cell.length_b   1.000
_cell.length_c   1.000
_cell.angle_alpha   90.00
_cell.angle_beta   90.00
_cell.angle_gamma   90.00
#
_symmetry.space_group_name_H-M   'P 1'
#
loop_
_entity.id
_entity.type
_entity.pdbx_description
1 polymer ?
#
loop_
_entity_poly.entity_id
_entity_poly.type
_entity_poly.pdbx_seq_one_letter_code
_entity_poly.pdbx_strand_id
1 'polypeptide(L)'
;MSTNNFAFENRCIVVEDDDFTFENVPKHLEYVQGSNRNYPSYYLDKYRHRFYTLDIVITAAYYSGACIDYTPNDKYLDCIYECRNYVSNRDADDIFDDIYADFKAYKPKKRELRKLVRDAYNAKLGNYKPFDALFEFLFALEKVEADKILDKIRDDYGYTEVRKIANFCNGEALYEPIKEHQAV
;
A
#
# COMPACT_ATOMS: atom_id res chain seq x y z
N MET A 1 -17.32 -6.10 25.13
CA MET A 1 -17.24 -5.60 23.75
C MET A 1 -15.99 -6.19 23.14
N SER A 2 -16.12 -6.99 22.10
CA SER A 2 -14.98 -7.48 21.33
C SER A 2 -14.32 -6.29 20.65
N THR A 3 -13.00 -6.19 20.76
CA THR A 3 -12.22 -5.15 20.07
C THR A 3 -12.17 -5.46 18.58
N ASN A 4 -12.59 -4.51 17.75
CA ASN A 4 -12.51 -4.61 16.29
C ASN A 4 -11.08 -4.92 15.87
N ASN A 5 -10.90 -5.94 15.02
CA ASN A 5 -9.57 -6.29 14.52
C ASN A 5 -9.49 -5.99 13.02
N PHE A 6 -8.81 -4.89 12.71
CA PHE A 6 -8.85 -4.25 11.40
C PHE A 6 -7.84 -4.79 10.36
N ALA A 7 -6.93 -5.69 10.76
CA ALA A 7 -5.94 -6.31 9.87
C ALA A 7 -5.32 -5.34 8.83
N PHE A 8 -4.70 -4.26 9.30
CA PHE A 8 -4.02 -3.27 8.46
C PHE A 8 -2.49 -3.32 8.62
N GLU A 9 -1.80 -2.84 7.59
CA GLU A 9 -0.33 -2.85 7.52
C GLU A 9 0.27 -1.46 7.70
N ASN A 10 -0.39 -0.43 7.18
CA ASN A 10 0.21 0.89 7.03
C ASN A 10 -0.48 1.98 7.86
N ARG A 11 -1.76 2.20 7.56
CA ARG A 11 -2.63 3.17 8.22
C ARG A 11 -3.96 2.49 8.49
N CYS A 12 -4.80 3.05 9.35
CA CYS A 12 -6.15 2.54 9.46
C CYS A 12 -7.16 3.66 9.65
N ILE A 13 -7.88 3.94 8.57
CA ILE A 13 -9.08 4.76 8.61
C ILE A 13 -10.25 3.83 8.89
N VAL A 14 -10.82 3.98 10.08
CA VAL A 14 -11.91 3.15 10.57
C VAL A 14 -13.20 3.54 9.86
N VAL A 15 -13.82 2.55 9.26
CA VAL A 15 -15.20 2.61 8.77
C VAL A 15 -16.05 1.92 9.82
N GLU A 16 -16.97 2.68 10.44
CA GLU A 16 -17.88 2.14 11.44
C GLU A 16 -18.91 1.20 10.81
N ASP A 17 -19.52 0.35 11.64
CA ASP A 17 -20.43 -0.72 11.17
C ASP A 17 -21.66 -0.17 10.43
N ASP A 18 -22.19 0.97 10.90
CA ASP A 18 -23.29 1.66 10.25
C ASP A 18 -22.88 2.15 8.85
N ASP A 19 -21.73 2.82 8.73
CA ASP A 19 -21.26 3.31 7.44
C ASP A 19 -20.98 2.17 6.46
N PHE A 20 -20.42 1.07 6.94
CA PHE A 20 -20.15 -0.12 6.14
C PHE A 20 -21.45 -0.80 5.69
N THR A 21 -22.44 -0.92 6.58
CA THR A 21 -23.73 -1.58 6.32
C THR A 21 -24.65 -0.76 5.43
N PHE A 22 -24.65 0.58 5.59
CA PHE A 22 -25.46 1.49 4.80
C PHE A 22 -24.76 1.99 3.53
N GLU A 23 -23.66 1.35 3.15
CA GLU A 23 -22.85 1.69 1.97
C GLU A 23 -22.40 3.17 1.93
N ASN A 24 -22.26 3.83 3.08
CA ASN A 24 -21.62 5.14 3.19
C ASN A 24 -20.11 5.00 3.15
N VAL A 25 -19.59 4.34 2.09
CA VAL A 25 -18.18 4.03 1.88
C VAL A 25 -17.82 4.25 0.42
N PRO A 26 -16.53 4.46 0.09
CA PRO A 26 -16.10 4.49 -1.30
C PRO A 26 -16.43 3.17 -2.01
N LYS A 27 -16.79 3.23 -3.29
CA LYS A 27 -17.14 2.06 -4.10
C LYS A 27 -15.97 1.05 -4.19
N HIS A 28 -16.26 -0.23 -3.95
CA HIS A 28 -15.26 -1.29 -3.85
C HIS A 28 -15.82 -2.64 -4.32
N LEU A 29 -15.81 -2.88 -5.63
CA LEU A 29 -16.47 -4.07 -6.20
C LEU A 29 -15.55 -5.28 -6.33
N GLU A 30 -14.27 -5.05 -6.61
CA GLU A 30 -13.36 -6.15 -6.91
C GLU A 30 -12.59 -6.63 -5.68
N TYR A 31 -12.65 -7.94 -5.47
CA TYR A 31 -11.95 -8.63 -4.40
C TYR A 31 -10.45 -8.72 -4.66
N VAL A 32 -9.65 -8.48 -3.62
CA VAL A 32 -8.19 -8.65 -3.64
C VAL A 32 -7.86 -10.14 -3.53
N GLN A 33 -7.65 -10.80 -4.67
CA GLN A 33 -7.25 -12.20 -4.69
C GLN A 33 -5.89 -12.43 -4.03
N GLY A 34 -5.81 -13.43 -3.14
CA GLY A 34 -4.56 -13.77 -2.45
C GLY A 34 -4.15 -12.80 -1.33
N SER A 35 -5.08 -11.96 -0.85
CA SER A 35 -4.82 -11.12 0.33
C SER A 35 -4.35 -12.00 1.50
N ASN A 36 -3.15 -11.72 2.02
CA ASN A 36 -2.62 -12.36 3.24
C ASN A 36 -3.33 -11.87 4.51
N ARG A 37 -4.33 -11.00 4.36
CA ARG A 37 -5.15 -10.51 5.47
C ARG A 37 -6.18 -11.58 5.80
N ASN A 38 -6.40 -11.77 7.10
CA ASN A 38 -7.34 -12.77 7.61
C ASN A 38 -8.81 -12.50 7.21
N TYR A 39 -9.10 -11.36 6.56
CA TYR A 39 -10.44 -10.91 6.22
C TYR A 39 -10.54 -10.44 4.77
N PRO A 40 -11.75 -10.47 4.18
CA PRO A 40 -11.96 -9.99 2.82
C PRO A 40 -11.50 -8.55 2.61
N SER A 41 -10.67 -8.35 1.59
CA SER A 41 -10.22 -7.04 1.15
C SER A 41 -10.73 -6.76 -0.25
N TYR A 42 -11.11 -5.51 -0.51
CA TYR A 42 -11.58 -5.03 -1.80
C TYR A 42 -10.81 -3.79 -2.22
N TYR A 43 -10.53 -3.67 -3.52
CA TYR A 43 -9.93 -2.45 -4.05
C TYR A 43 -10.91 -1.29 -3.97
N LEU A 44 -10.44 -0.08 -3.65
CA LEU A 44 -11.25 1.12 -3.86
C LEU A 44 -11.22 1.48 -5.34
N ASP A 45 -12.34 1.23 -6.04
CA ASP A 45 -12.46 1.26 -7.51
C ASP A 45 -11.91 2.56 -8.12
N LYS A 46 -12.16 3.71 -7.47
CA LYS A 46 -11.72 5.04 -7.93
C LYS A 46 -10.21 5.21 -8.02
N TYR A 47 -9.46 4.46 -7.21
CA TYR A 47 -8.00 4.58 -7.10
C TYR A 47 -7.26 3.39 -7.69
N ARG A 48 -8.00 2.48 -8.31
CA ARG A 48 -7.42 1.30 -8.93
C ARG A 48 -6.47 1.69 -10.06
N HIS A 49 -5.31 1.02 -10.12
CA HIS A 49 -4.24 1.30 -11.10
C HIS A 49 -3.69 2.74 -11.05
N ARG A 50 -3.99 3.50 -10.00
CA ARG A 50 -3.42 4.83 -9.81
C ARG A 50 -1.94 4.80 -9.45
N PHE A 51 -1.52 3.71 -8.83
CA PHE A 51 -0.18 3.50 -8.31
C PHE A 51 0.39 2.20 -8.89
N TYR A 52 1.71 2.14 -8.99
CA TYR A 52 2.43 0.98 -9.50
C TYR A 52 2.77 -0.02 -8.41
N THR A 53 3.07 0.45 -7.20
CA THR A 53 3.67 -0.33 -6.09
C THR A 53 2.74 -0.53 -4.91
N LEU A 54 1.52 0.01 -4.97
CA LEU A 54 0.53 -0.13 -3.90
C LEU A 54 -0.89 -0.07 -4.44
N ASP A 55 -1.83 -0.58 -3.67
CA ASP A 55 -3.26 -0.45 -3.93
C ASP A 55 -3.96 0.08 -2.69
N ILE A 56 -4.95 0.98 -2.87
CA ILE A 56 -5.82 1.43 -1.78
C ILE A 56 -6.98 0.45 -1.66
N VAL A 57 -7.17 -0.08 -0.46
CA VAL A 57 -8.13 -1.16 -0.20
C VAL A 57 -8.99 -0.85 1.01
N ILE A 58 -10.17 -1.47 1.04
CA ILE A 58 -11.00 -1.60 2.23
C ILE A 58 -10.99 -3.05 2.67
N THR A 59 -10.70 -3.30 3.94
CA THR A 59 -10.66 -4.64 4.54
C THR A 59 -11.70 -4.74 5.64
N ALA A 60 -12.57 -5.73 5.55
CA ALA A 60 -13.56 -5.99 6.60
C ALA A 60 -12.85 -6.33 7.92
N ALA A 61 -13.35 -5.82 9.05
CA ALA A 61 -12.80 -6.13 10.36
C ALA A 61 -13.40 -7.41 10.94
N TYR A 62 -12.73 -7.98 11.94
CA TYR A 62 -13.34 -9.01 12.78
C TYR A 62 -14.43 -8.40 13.66
N TYR A 63 -15.64 -8.91 13.56
CA TYR A 63 -16.88 -8.53 14.28
C TYR A 63 -17.64 -7.29 13.80
N SER A 64 -17.01 -6.12 13.59
CA SER A 64 -17.75 -4.93 13.14
C SER A 64 -16.89 -3.90 12.42
N GLY A 65 -17.46 -3.28 11.40
CA GLY A 65 -16.81 -2.24 10.60
C GLY A 65 -15.75 -2.75 9.62
N ALA A 66 -14.96 -1.81 9.11
CA ALA A 66 -13.89 -2.06 8.16
C ALA A 66 -12.73 -1.07 8.36
N CYS A 67 -11.62 -1.32 7.67
CA CYS A 67 -10.46 -0.44 7.66
C CYS A 67 -10.07 -0.13 6.22
N ILE A 68 -9.92 1.15 5.93
CA ILE A 68 -9.33 1.62 4.67
C ILE A 68 -7.85 1.88 4.92
N ASP A 69 -7.01 1.28 4.07
CA ASP A 69 -5.57 1.50 4.06
C ASP A 69 -5.00 1.30 2.64
N TYR A 70 -3.68 1.25 2.52
CA TYR A 70 -3.03 0.77 1.31
C TYR A 70 -2.17 -0.46 1.60
N THR A 71 -2.12 -1.37 0.63
CA THR A 71 -1.32 -2.59 0.66
C THR A 71 -0.20 -2.52 -0.38
N PRO A 72 0.99 -3.06 -0.08
CA PRO A 72 2.05 -3.22 -1.08
C PRO A 72 1.59 -4.09 -2.26
N ASN A 73 2.07 -3.76 -3.47
CA ASN A 73 1.86 -4.51 -4.70
C ASN A 73 3.21 -4.63 -5.44
N ASP A 74 3.85 -5.78 -5.32
CA ASP A 74 5.18 -6.09 -5.86
C ASP A 74 5.17 -6.50 -7.34
N LYS A 75 4.01 -6.73 -7.95
CA LYS A 75 3.86 -7.17 -9.34
C LYS A 75 4.60 -6.30 -10.34
N TYR A 76 4.70 -5.00 -10.08
CA TYR A 76 5.44 -4.07 -10.93
C TYR A 76 6.92 -4.47 -11.06
N LEU A 77 7.54 -4.92 -9.98
CA LEU A 77 8.94 -5.37 -10.00
C LEU A 77 9.09 -6.79 -10.54
N ASP A 78 8.09 -7.66 -10.39
CA ASP A 78 8.10 -9.00 -11.02
C ASP A 78 8.23 -8.87 -12.54
N CYS A 79 7.50 -7.94 -13.15
CA CYS A 79 7.62 -7.65 -14.59
C CYS A 79 9.04 -7.20 -14.96
N ILE A 80 9.72 -6.44 -14.11
CA ILE A 80 11.12 -6.02 -14.32
C ILE A 80 12.08 -7.20 -14.17
N TYR A 81 11.83 -8.09 -13.21
CA TYR A 81 12.61 -9.32 -13.01
C TYR A 81 12.47 -10.28 -14.20
N GLU A 82 11.26 -10.45 -14.73
CA GLU A 82 11.00 -11.24 -15.92
C GLU A 82 11.67 -10.62 -17.16
N CYS A 83 11.62 -9.30 -17.31
CA CYS A 83 12.33 -8.58 -18.37
C CYS A 83 13.84 -8.88 -18.38
N ARG A 84 14.49 -8.92 -17.21
CA ARG A 84 15.91 -9.30 -17.08
C ARG A 84 16.17 -10.73 -17.56
N ASN A 85 15.31 -11.68 -17.20
CA ASN A 85 15.58 -13.10 -17.37
C ASN A 85 15.10 -13.68 -18.72
N TYR A 86 14.11 -13.05 -19.37
CA TYR A 86 13.49 -13.58 -20.58
C TYR A 86 13.67 -12.70 -21.83
N VAL A 87 13.88 -11.38 -21.69
CA VAL A 87 13.99 -10.44 -22.82
C VAL A 87 15.46 -10.06 -23.04
N SER A 88 16.12 -10.76 -23.97
CA SER A 88 17.59 -10.84 -24.06
C SER A 88 18.37 -9.59 -24.52
N ASN A 89 17.79 -8.39 -24.53
CA ASN A 89 18.44 -7.19 -25.12
C ASN A 89 18.38 -5.92 -24.26
N ARG A 90 17.91 -5.98 -23.00
CA ARG A 90 17.82 -4.79 -22.13
C ARG A 90 18.91 -4.77 -21.08
N ASP A 91 19.48 -3.60 -20.83
CA ASP A 91 20.44 -3.38 -19.77
C ASP A 91 19.84 -2.64 -18.55
N ALA A 92 20.66 -2.39 -17.54
CA ALA A 92 20.23 -1.71 -16.32
C ALA A 92 19.82 -0.24 -16.55
N ASP A 93 20.37 0.42 -17.57
CA ASP A 93 20.04 1.80 -17.89
C ASP A 93 18.70 1.88 -18.64
N ASP A 94 18.37 0.91 -19.50
CA ASP A 94 17.03 0.76 -20.11
C ASP A 94 15.94 0.60 -19.05
N ILE A 95 16.15 -0.31 -18.08
CA ILE A 95 15.21 -0.53 -16.97
C ILE A 95 15.08 0.73 -16.11
N PHE A 96 16.20 1.43 -15.88
CA PHE A 96 16.18 2.68 -15.13
C PHE A 96 15.36 3.76 -15.85
N ASP A 97 15.49 3.90 -17.16
CA ASP A 97 14.77 4.93 -17.92
C ASP A 97 13.27 4.67 -17.93
N ASP A 98 12.83 3.40 -18.03
CA ASP A 98 11.42 3.01 -17.90
C ASP A 98 10.87 3.38 -16.52
N ILE A 99 11.52 2.93 -15.43
CA ILE A 99 11.07 3.23 -14.06
C ILE A 99 11.10 4.75 -13.80
N TYR A 100 12.11 5.46 -14.30
CA TYR A 100 12.20 6.91 -14.11
C TYR A 100 11.08 7.65 -14.85
N ALA A 101 10.66 7.17 -16.02
CA ALA A 101 9.54 7.72 -16.77
C ALA A 101 8.22 7.51 -16.00
N ASP A 102 7.97 6.29 -15.53
CA ASP A 102 6.75 5.93 -14.80
C ASP A 102 6.60 6.71 -13.49
N PHE A 103 7.72 6.88 -12.77
CA PHE A 103 7.73 7.57 -11.48
C PHE A 103 8.04 9.07 -11.58
N LYS A 104 8.14 9.64 -12.79
CA LYS A 104 8.57 11.03 -13.01
C LYS A 104 7.74 12.04 -12.21
N ALA A 105 6.43 11.80 -12.06
CA ALA A 105 5.51 12.66 -11.32
C ALA A 105 5.90 12.80 -9.83
N TYR A 106 6.46 11.74 -9.24
CA TYR A 106 6.90 11.69 -7.85
C TYR A 106 8.31 12.27 -7.63
N LYS A 107 8.96 12.74 -8.70
CA LYS A 107 10.29 13.37 -8.68
C LYS A 107 11.36 12.54 -7.96
N PRO A 108 11.57 11.26 -8.34
CA PRO A 108 12.58 10.40 -7.72
C PRO A 108 13.97 11.01 -7.82
N LYS A 109 14.78 10.81 -6.77
CA LYS A 109 16.20 11.18 -6.76
C LYS A 109 16.96 10.33 -7.79
N LYS A 110 17.19 10.92 -8.98
CA LYS A 110 17.75 10.22 -10.16
C LYS A 110 18.97 9.34 -9.86
N ARG A 111 19.94 9.88 -9.10
CA ARG A 111 21.19 9.16 -8.76
C ARG A 111 20.94 7.95 -7.85
N GLU A 112 20.01 8.07 -6.92
CA GLU A 112 19.68 7.02 -5.96
C GLU A 112 18.91 5.90 -6.65
N LEU A 113 17.87 6.25 -7.43
CA LEU A 113 17.12 5.28 -8.22
C LEU A 113 18.04 4.50 -9.18
N ARG A 114 18.92 5.20 -9.91
CA ARG A 114 19.86 4.54 -10.83
C ARG A 114 20.78 3.55 -10.11
N LYS A 115 21.22 3.87 -8.89
CA LYS A 115 22.02 2.96 -8.09
C LYS A 115 21.20 1.71 -7.71
N LEU A 116 19.99 1.89 -7.18
CA LEU A 116 19.12 0.78 -6.77
C LEU A 116 18.78 -0.15 -7.93
N VAL A 117 18.46 0.41 -9.11
CA VAL A 117 18.21 -0.39 -10.32
C VAL A 117 19.44 -1.21 -10.71
N ARG A 118 20.64 -0.62 -10.68
CA ARG A 118 21.88 -1.34 -10.97
C ARG A 118 22.19 -2.41 -9.94
N ASP A 119 21.93 -2.16 -8.66
CA ASP A 119 22.13 -3.13 -7.58
C ASP A 119 21.16 -4.33 -7.75
N ALA A 120 19.89 -4.07 -8.10
CA ALA A 120 18.90 -5.09 -8.42
C ALA A 120 19.25 -5.88 -9.69
N TYR A 121 19.64 -5.20 -10.76
CA TYR A 121 20.06 -5.82 -12.02
C TYR A 121 21.26 -6.76 -11.84
N ASN A 122 22.23 -6.37 -11.02
CA ASN A 122 23.43 -7.17 -10.74
C ASN A 122 23.24 -8.20 -9.63
N ALA A 123 22.06 -8.27 -9.01
CA ALA A 123 21.79 -9.22 -7.94
C ALA A 123 21.95 -10.66 -8.44
N LYS A 124 22.64 -11.49 -7.66
CA LYS A 124 22.76 -12.93 -7.92
C LYS A 124 21.39 -13.60 -7.75
N LEU A 125 21.16 -14.68 -8.50
CA LEU A 125 19.95 -15.49 -8.38
C LEU A 125 19.69 -15.88 -6.91
N GLY A 126 18.47 -15.68 -6.44
CA GLY A 126 18.06 -15.96 -5.06
C GLY A 126 18.40 -14.88 -4.02
N ASN A 127 19.10 -13.79 -4.41
CA ASN A 127 19.29 -12.64 -3.53
C ASN A 127 18.26 -11.55 -3.84
N TYR A 128 17.15 -11.55 -3.10
CA TYR A 128 16.04 -10.61 -3.30
C TYR A 128 16.23 -9.25 -2.61
N LYS A 129 17.19 -9.11 -1.68
CA LYS A 129 17.40 -7.86 -0.92
C LYS A 129 17.54 -6.60 -1.78
N PRO A 130 18.26 -6.62 -2.92
CA PRO A 130 18.35 -5.44 -3.78
C PRO A 130 17.01 -5.08 -4.46
N PHE A 131 16.16 -6.07 -4.72
CA PHE A 131 14.80 -5.86 -5.23
C PHE A 131 13.91 -5.29 -4.14
N ASP A 132 13.98 -5.81 -2.92
CA ASP A 132 13.24 -5.27 -1.77
C ASP A 132 13.60 -3.79 -1.54
N ALA A 133 14.90 -3.45 -1.59
CA ALA A 133 15.35 -2.07 -1.44
C ALA A 133 14.86 -1.14 -2.57
N LEU A 134 14.82 -1.63 -3.81
CA LEU A 134 14.23 -0.90 -4.93
C LEU A 134 12.72 -0.72 -4.73
N PHE A 135 12.02 -1.77 -4.29
CA PHE A 135 10.59 -1.73 -3.99
C PHE A 135 10.27 -0.69 -2.93
N GLU A 136 10.94 -0.77 -1.77
CA GLU A 136 10.74 0.15 -0.65
C GLU A 136 10.96 1.61 -1.08
N PHE A 137 11.96 1.87 -1.92
CA PHE A 137 12.21 3.19 -2.46
C PHE A 137 11.05 3.70 -3.34
N LEU A 138 10.56 2.87 -4.26
CA LEU A 138 9.45 3.23 -5.15
C LEU A 138 8.13 3.37 -4.38
N PHE A 139 7.86 2.45 -3.47
CA PHE A 139 6.72 2.48 -2.56
C PHE A 139 6.70 3.75 -1.73
N ALA A 140 7.83 4.17 -1.18
CA ALA A 140 7.93 5.40 -0.39
C ALA A 140 7.59 6.66 -1.20
N LEU A 141 7.85 6.67 -2.52
CA LEU A 141 7.48 7.78 -3.39
C LEU A 141 5.96 7.88 -3.56
N GLU A 142 5.29 6.76 -3.82
CA GLU A 142 3.84 6.71 -4.02
C GLU A 142 3.07 6.89 -2.71
N LYS A 143 3.61 6.38 -1.61
CA LYS A 143 3.02 6.48 -0.27
C LYS A 143 2.66 7.93 0.09
N VAL A 144 3.49 8.91 -0.28
CA VAL A 144 3.19 10.33 0.01
C VAL A 144 1.89 10.80 -0.64
N GLU A 145 1.60 10.35 -1.86
CA GLU A 145 0.34 10.69 -2.55
C GLU A 145 -0.82 9.80 -2.09
N ALA A 146 -0.55 8.52 -1.77
CA ALA A 146 -1.55 7.63 -1.18
C ALA A 146 -2.03 8.15 0.18
N ASP A 147 -1.11 8.67 1.01
CA ASP A 147 -1.42 9.27 2.30
C ASP A 147 -2.39 10.45 2.16
N LYS A 148 -2.17 11.33 1.19
CA LYS A 148 -3.10 12.45 0.90
C LYS A 148 -4.49 11.97 0.48
N ILE A 149 -4.56 10.85 -0.24
CA ILE A 149 -5.85 10.26 -0.64
C ILE A 149 -6.57 9.69 0.58
N LEU A 150 -5.84 8.99 1.45
CA LEU A 150 -6.39 8.50 2.71
C LEU A 150 -6.87 9.65 3.59
N ASP A 151 -6.07 10.71 3.76
CA ASP A 151 -6.47 11.92 4.50
C ASP A 151 -7.76 12.51 3.93
N LYS A 152 -7.85 12.61 2.60
CA LYS A 152 -9.06 13.09 1.94
C LYS A 152 -10.27 12.19 2.17
N ILE A 153 -10.11 10.85 2.09
CA ILE A 153 -11.22 9.92 2.36
C ILE A 153 -11.70 10.09 3.80
N ARG A 154 -10.76 10.16 4.75
CA ARG A 154 -11.07 10.38 6.16
C ARG A 154 -11.88 11.67 6.35
N ASP A 155 -11.43 12.77 5.74
CA ASP A 155 -12.07 14.08 5.88
C ASP A 155 -13.43 14.15 5.16
N ASP A 156 -13.52 13.60 3.93
CA ASP A 156 -14.74 13.61 3.11
C ASP A 156 -15.88 12.80 3.78
N TYR A 157 -15.54 11.74 4.51
CA TYR A 157 -16.51 10.84 5.18
C TYR A 157 -16.61 11.05 6.69
N GLY A 158 -15.75 11.87 7.29
CA GLY A 158 -15.73 12.10 8.74
C GLY A 158 -15.23 10.89 9.57
N TYR A 159 -14.42 10.03 8.97
CA TYR A 159 -13.91 8.83 9.62
C TYR A 159 -12.80 9.13 10.64
N THR A 160 -12.56 8.18 11.54
CA THR A 160 -11.46 8.25 12.50
C THR A 160 -10.25 7.46 12.02
N GLU A 161 -9.05 8.02 12.16
CA GLU A 161 -7.81 7.26 11.98
C GLU A 161 -7.31 6.71 13.31
N VAL A 162 -6.88 5.45 13.32
CA VAL A 162 -6.36 4.78 14.51
C VAL A 162 -4.96 4.21 14.29
N ARG A 163 -4.19 4.08 15.38
CA ARG A 163 -2.92 3.33 15.40
C ARG A 163 -2.98 2.17 16.37
N LYS A 164 -2.26 1.09 16.05
CA LYS A 164 -2.13 -0.09 16.91
C LYS A 164 -1.22 0.22 18.09
N ILE A 165 -1.69 -0.03 19.31
CA ILE A 165 -0.93 0.20 20.56
C ILE A 165 -0.58 -1.08 21.31
N ALA A 166 -1.32 -2.16 21.10
CA ALA A 166 -1.01 -3.47 21.65
C ALA A 166 -1.50 -4.57 20.71
N ASN A 167 -0.84 -5.73 20.78
CA ASN A 167 -1.27 -6.96 20.13
C ASN A 167 -1.28 -8.06 21.18
N PHE A 168 -2.36 -8.83 21.24
CA PHE A 168 -2.56 -9.90 22.21
C PHE A 168 -2.21 -11.26 21.60
N CYS A 169 -1.98 -12.25 22.46
CA CYS A 169 -1.58 -13.60 22.03
C CYS A 169 -2.65 -14.32 21.21
N ASN A 170 -3.91 -13.89 21.28
CA ASN A 170 -5.04 -14.40 20.48
C ASN A 170 -5.16 -13.69 19.11
N GLY A 171 -4.25 -12.77 18.77
CA GLY A 171 -4.26 -12.02 17.52
C GLY A 171 -5.14 -10.77 17.53
N GLU A 172 -5.86 -10.48 18.62
CA GLU A 172 -6.60 -9.22 18.79
C GLU A 172 -5.63 -8.07 19.05
N ALA A 173 -6.04 -6.85 18.71
CA ALA A 173 -5.22 -5.68 18.90
C ALA A 173 -6.01 -4.53 19.54
N LEU A 174 -5.31 -3.73 20.34
CA LEU A 174 -5.82 -2.45 20.84
C LEU A 174 -5.41 -1.35 19.87
N TYR A 175 -6.35 -0.45 19.64
CA TYR A 175 -6.18 0.70 18.78
C TYR A 175 -6.50 1.97 19.56
N GLU A 176 -5.81 3.06 19.26
CA GLU A 176 -6.16 4.38 19.77
C GLU A 176 -6.31 5.37 18.61
N PRO A 177 -7.25 6.34 18.71
CA PRO A 177 -7.37 7.40 17.73
C PRO A 177 -6.08 8.20 17.64
N ILE A 178 -5.66 8.48 16.41
CA ILE A 178 -4.60 9.45 16.15
C ILE A 178 -5.22 10.83 16.36
N LYS A 179 -4.93 11.44 17.52
CA LYS A 179 -5.29 12.83 17.76
C LYS A 179 -4.40 13.70 16.86
N GLU A 180 -4.99 14.36 15.88
CA GLU A 180 -4.28 15.44 15.20
C GLU A 180 -3.87 16.47 16.26
N HIS A 181 -2.58 16.84 16.28
CA HIS A 181 -2.16 18.00 17.04
C HIS A 181 -3.00 19.18 16.56
N GLN A 182 -3.90 19.66 17.40
CA GLN A 182 -4.46 20.99 17.25
C GLN A 182 -3.26 21.93 17.19
N ALA A 183 -3.00 22.50 16.01
CA ALA A 183 -2.04 23.57 15.88
C ALA A 183 -2.50 24.69 16.81
N VAL A 184 -1.71 24.92 17.87
CA VAL A 184 -1.83 26.09 18.75
C VAL A 184 -1.13 27.26 18.09
#